data_AF-A0A7S1ZF77-F1
#
_entry.id   AF-A0A7S1ZF77-F1
#
_cell.length_a   1.000
_cell.length_b   1.000
_cell.length_c   1.000
_cell.angle_alpha   90.00
_cell.angle_beta   90.00
_cell.angle_gamma   90.00
#
_symmetry.space_group_name_H-M   'P 1'
#
loop_
_entity.id
_entity.type
_entity.pdbx_description
1 polymer ?
#
loop_
_entity_poly.entity_id
_entity_poly.type
_entity_poly.pdbx_seq_one_letter_code
_entity_poly.pdbx_strand_id
1 'polypeptide(L)'
;MAMDNKPTRNGECGEGATNAELPRDPTVLLSLGVCRVPIPTDKIEPERWAAELSVPTPLNITAEGDGEYAFYRNIIEEPEFPFDAVLDSAIGDAMVRYFGIRSLSKEIRLDDAFCVHYNDSQDDTSGAKHIDPSDITVNICLEKTEGVKGSEVMFYGSKALPGLG
;
A
#
# COMPACT_ATOMS: atom_id res chain seq x y z
N MET A 1 -48.91 -0.32 12.32
CA MET A 1 -47.91 0.14 13.29
C MET A 1 -47.04 -1.05 13.66
N ALA A 2 -45.82 -1.06 13.14
CA ALA A 2 -44.75 -1.94 13.58
C ALA A 2 -43.46 -1.12 13.48
N MET A 3 -42.77 -0.98 14.60
CA MET A 3 -41.41 -0.46 14.66
C MET A 3 -40.47 -1.54 14.14
N ASP A 4 -39.40 -1.18 13.44
CA ASP A 4 -38.12 -1.89 13.63
C ASP A 4 -36.89 -1.07 13.22
N ASN A 5 -36.07 -0.88 14.26
CA ASN A 5 -34.69 -0.46 14.42
C ASN A 5 -33.78 -0.35 13.16
N LYS A 6 -33.29 0.87 12.93
CA LYS A 6 -32.01 1.11 12.23
C LYS A 6 -30.84 0.73 13.15
N PRO A 7 -29.80 0.04 12.67
CA PRO A 7 -28.57 -0.12 13.44
C PRO A 7 -27.76 1.18 13.39
N THR A 8 -27.55 1.79 14.54
CA THR A 8 -26.57 2.85 14.77
C THR A 8 -25.16 2.26 14.73
N ARG A 9 -24.35 2.64 13.74
CA ARG A 9 -22.89 2.43 13.76
C ARG A 9 -22.28 3.47 14.69
N ASN A 10 -22.24 3.16 15.99
CA ASN A 10 -21.36 3.83 16.93
C ASN A 10 -20.02 3.08 16.90
N GLY A 11 -19.05 3.69 16.24
CA GLY A 11 -17.64 3.32 16.29
C GLY A 11 -16.85 4.60 16.09
N GLU A 12 -16.83 5.44 17.12
CA GLU A 12 -16.04 6.65 17.19
C GLU A 12 -14.56 6.26 17.02
N CYS A 13 -14.04 6.42 15.80
CA CYS A 13 -12.61 6.46 15.55
C CYS A 13 -12.15 7.82 16.08
N GLY A 14 -11.37 7.80 17.17
CA GLY A 14 -11.00 9.00 17.91
C GLY A 14 -10.49 10.12 17.00
N GLU A 15 -11.14 11.29 17.13
CA GLU A 15 -10.66 12.55 16.57
C GLU A 15 -9.36 12.94 17.27
N GLY A 16 -8.26 13.02 16.52
CA GLY A 16 -6.96 13.39 17.06
C GLY A 16 -5.76 13.24 16.11
N ALA A 17 -5.92 12.66 14.92
CA ALA A 17 -4.83 12.60 13.94
C ALA A 17 -4.65 13.97 13.27
N THR A 18 -3.69 14.76 13.77
CA THR A 18 -3.14 15.90 13.04
C THR A 18 -2.51 15.40 11.74
N ASN A 19 -2.82 16.04 10.61
CA ASN A 19 -2.19 15.81 9.30
C ASN A 19 -0.69 16.15 9.39
N ALA A 20 0.11 15.26 9.95
CA ALA A 20 1.54 15.42 10.08
C ALA A 20 2.21 14.64 8.95
N GLU A 21 3.14 15.31 8.24
CA GLU A 21 4.11 14.61 7.40
C GLU A 21 4.70 13.44 8.17
N LEU A 22 4.90 12.31 7.48
CA LEU A 22 5.55 11.15 8.09
C LEU A 22 6.88 11.57 8.73
N PRO A 23 7.10 11.22 10.01
CA PRO A 23 8.37 11.50 10.67
C PRO A 23 9.54 11.04 9.81
N ARG A 24 10.51 11.91 9.58
CA ARG A 24 11.74 11.53 8.85
C ARG A 24 12.63 10.61 9.66
N ASP A 25 12.44 10.57 10.98
CA ASP A 25 13.17 9.72 11.92
C ASP A 25 12.75 8.24 11.75
N PRO A 26 13.67 7.36 11.32
CA PRO A 26 13.40 5.94 11.15
C PRO A 26 12.96 5.24 12.44
N THR A 27 13.42 5.70 13.61
CA THR A 27 13.04 5.10 14.90
C THR A 27 11.58 5.39 15.22
N VAL A 28 11.10 6.60 14.92
CA VAL A 28 9.68 6.95 15.08
C VAL A 28 8.82 6.14 14.11
N LEU A 29 9.23 6.05 12.84
CA LEU A 29 8.52 5.22 11.86
C LEU A 29 8.40 3.76 12.31
N LEU A 30 9.51 3.16 12.77
CA LEU A 30 9.51 1.78 13.25
C LEU A 30 8.58 1.59 14.45
N SER A 31 8.50 2.57 15.37
CA SER A 31 7.56 2.51 16.50
C SER A 31 6.09 2.54 16.08
N LEU A 32 5.80 3.04 14.88
CA LEU A 32 4.48 3.03 14.25
C LEU A 32 4.25 1.80 13.36
N GLY A 33 5.20 0.87 13.29
CA GLY A 33 5.13 -0.30 12.40
C GLY A 33 5.51 0.00 10.95
N VAL A 34 6.25 1.08 10.69
CA VAL A 34 6.68 1.47 9.33
C VAL A 34 8.19 1.39 9.19
N CYS A 35 8.68 0.74 8.14
CA CYS A 35 10.11 0.71 7.81
C CYS A 35 10.33 1.23 6.39
N ARG A 36 11.24 2.20 6.22
CA ARG A 36 11.67 2.66 4.89
C ARG A 36 12.88 1.84 4.47
N VAL A 37 12.79 1.24 3.30
CA VAL A 37 13.85 0.44 2.69
C VAL A 37 14.18 1.03 1.33
N PRO A 38 15.47 1.12 0.93
CA PRO A 38 15.84 1.46 -0.43
C PRO A 38 15.21 0.48 -1.41
N ILE A 39 14.78 0.98 -2.57
CA ILE A 39 14.28 0.13 -3.65
C ILE A 39 15.43 -0.77 -4.13
N PRO A 40 15.26 -2.11 -4.22
CA PRO A 40 16.31 -3.03 -4.60
C PRO A 40 16.53 -3.01 -6.12
N THR A 41 17.14 -1.95 -6.64
CA THR A 41 17.32 -1.71 -8.09
C THR A 41 18.21 -2.74 -8.80
N ASP A 42 18.92 -3.59 -8.06
CA ASP A 42 19.67 -4.74 -8.57
C ASP A 42 18.79 -6.00 -8.76
N LYS A 43 17.59 -6.01 -8.16
CA LYS A 43 16.62 -7.12 -8.21
C LYS A 43 15.38 -6.77 -9.02
N ILE A 44 14.99 -5.50 -9.03
CA ILE A 44 13.85 -4.98 -9.78
C ILE A 44 14.28 -3.79 -10.63
N GLU A 45 13.64 -3.61 -11.78
CA GLU A 45 13.85 -2.47 -12.69
C GLU A 45 12.63 -1.52 -12.57
N PRO A 46 12.63 -0.52 -11.66
CA PRO A 46 11.41 0.24 -11.35
C PRO A 46 10.84 0.97 -12.56
N GLU A 47 11.70 1.60 -13.35
CA GLU A 47 11.30 2.37 -14.55
C GLU A 47 10.68 1.47 -15.62
N ARG A 48 11.22 0.26 -15.82
CA ARG A 48 10.64 -0.73 -16.74
C ARG A 48 9.25 -1.14 -16.28
N TRP A 49 9.10 -1.49 -14.99
CA TRP A 49 7.81 -1.88 -14.43
C TRP A 49 6.81 -0.74 -14.41
N ALA A 50 7.25 0.50 -14.16
CA ALA A 50 6.40 1.67 -14.31
C ALA A 50 5.90 1.78 -15.76
N ALA A 51 6.77 1.68 -16.76
CA ALA A 51 6.38 1.73 -18.17
C ALA A 51 5.44 0.60 -18.59
N GLU A 52 5.63 -0.63 -18.09
CA GLU A 52 4.79 -1.79 -18.44
C GLU A 52 3.44 -1.79 -17.71
N LEU A 53 3.40 -1.36 -16.44
CA LEU A 53 2.22 -1.43 -15.60
C LEU A 53 1.35 -0.17 -15.66
N SER A 54 1.91 0.98 -16.06
CA SER A 54 1.17 2.23 -16.23
C SER A 54 0.31 2.28 -17.50
N VAL A 55 0.48 1.33 -18.43
CA VAL A 55 -0.30 1.26 -19.67
C VAL A 55 -1.74 0.84 -19.35
N PRO A 56 -2.75 1.69 -19.62
CA PRO A 56 -4.14 1.33 -19.41
C PRO A 56 -4.53 0.13 -20.29
N THR A 57 -5.11 -0.91 -19.69
CA THR A 57 -5.69 -2.02 -20.45
C THR A 57 -7.16 -1.72 -20.78
N PRO A 58 -7.72 -2.30 -21.86
CA PRO A 58 -9.14 -2.14 -22.16
C PRO A 58 -10.08 -2.52 -20.99
N LEU A 59 -9.71 -3.53 -20.20
CA LEU A 59 -10.44 -3.94 -18.99
C LEU A 59 -10.46 -2.81 -17.94
N ASN A 60 -9.32 -2.17 -17.69
CA ASN A 60 -9.19 -1.10 -16.70
C ASN A 60 -9.89 0.19 -17.15
N ILE A 61 -9.85 0.50 -18.46
CA ILE A 61 -10.54 1.68 -19.02
C ILE A 61 -12.07 1.55 -18.94
N THR A 62 -12.61 0.32 -19.04
CA THR A 62 -14.07 0.10 -19.03
C THR A 62 -14.67 -0.12 -17.64
N ALA A 63 -13.87 -0.46 -16.64
CA ALA A 63 -14.33 -0.71 -15.27
C ALA A 63 -14.49 0.59 -14.44
N GLU A 64 -13.69 1.61 -14.72
CA GLU A 64 -13.69 2.90 -14.02
C GLU A 64 -14.25 4.00 -14.93
N GLY A 65 -15.58 3.99 -15.10
CA GLY A 65 -16.33 4.72 -16.13
C GLY A 65 -16.45 6.25 -16.00
N ASP A 66 -15.56 6.94 -15.29
CA ASP A 66 -15.60 8.40 -15.15
C ASP A 66 -14.22 9.10 -15.12
N GLY A 67 -13.11 8.36 -15.06
CA GLY A 67 -11.77 8.95 -15.04
C GLY A 67 -11.42 9.70 -13.74
N GLU A 68 -12.24 9.56 -12.69
CA GLU A 68 -12.03 10.22 -11.39
C GLU A 68 -11.06 9.44 -10.46
N TYR A 69 -10.73 8.18 -10.77
CA TYR A 69 -9.96 7.30 -9.89
C TYR A 69 -8.57 6.93 -10.42
N ALA A 70 -7.65 6.63 -9.49
CA ALA A 70 -6.32 6.08 -9.77
C ALA A 70 -6.44 4.77 -10.54
N PHE A 71 -5.63 4.56 -11.59
CA PHE A 71 -5.72 3.33 -12.35
C PHE A 71 -5.19 2.16 -11.51
N TYR A 72 -6.05 1.18 -11.27
CA TYR A 72 -5.67 -0.08 -10.62
C TYR A 72 -5.42 -1.18 -11.65
N ARG A 73 -4.27 -1.84 -11.56
CA ARG A 73 -3.98 -3.09 -12.26
C ARG A 73 -3.65 -4.15 -11.23
N ASN A 74 -4.46 -5.20 -11.15
CA ASN A 74 -4.09 -6.38 -10.38
C ASN A 74 -2.87 -7.03 -11.06
N ILE A 75 -1.82 -7.27 -10.28
CA ILE A 75 -0.56 -7.87 -10.74
C ILE A 75 -0.23 -9.21 -10.06
N ILE A 76 -1.16 -9.77 -9.28
CA ILE A 76 -0.90 -11.00 -8.51
C ILE A 76 -0.59 -12.20 -9.42
N GLU A 77 -1.20 -12.22 -10.60
CA GLU A 77 -0.99 -13.26 -11.61
C GLU A 77 0.00 -12.84 -12.71
N GLU A 78 0.63 -11.67 -12.60
CA GLU A 78 1.60 -11.20 -13.61
C GLU A 78 2.88 -12.04 -13.50
N PRO A 79 3.11 -12.98 -14.45
CA PRO A 79 4.11 -14.03 -14.28
C PRO A 79 5.54 -13.50 -14.35
N GLU A 80 5.72 -12.29 -14.88
CA GLU A 80 7.02 -11.66 -15.06
C GLU A 80 7.41 -10.74 -13.90
N PHE A 81 6.46 -10.34 -13.04
CA PHE A 81 6.79 -9.46 -11.92
C PHE A 81 7.62 -10.22 -10.87
N PRO A 82 8.79 -9.71 -10.45
CA PRO A 82 9.77 -10.50 -9.72
C PRO A 82 9.50 -10.51 -8.20
N PHE A 83 8.33 -10.99 -7.76
CA PHE A 83 7.94 -11.02 -6.34
C PHE A 83 8.98 -11.72 -5.45
N ASP A 84 9.50 -12.87 -5.90
CA ASP A 84 10.52 -13.62 -5.15
C ASP A 84 11.82 -12.82 -5.00
N ALA A 85 12.20 -12.04 -6.03
CA ALA A 85 13.40 -11.20 -5.97
C ALA A 85 13.20 -9.97 -5.07
N VAL A 86 11.97 -9.46 -4.96
CA VAL A 86 11.60 -8.42 -3.99
C VAL A 86 11.75 -8.97 -2.56
N LEU A 87 11.31 -10.20 -2.31
CA LEU A 87 11.49 -10.84 -1.00
C LEU A 87 12.96 -11.22 -0.72
N ASP A 88 13.72 -11.63 -1.73
CA ASP A 88 15.18 -11.86 -1.65
C ASP A 88 15.99 -10.56 -1.78
N SER A 89 15.56 -9.53 -1.07
CA SER A 89 16.20 -8.21 -1.05
C SER A 89 16.17 -7.57 0.34
N ALA A 90 16.65 -6.33 0.44
CA ALA A 90 16.58 -5.53 1.66
C ALA A 90 15.15 -5.40 2.24
N ILE A 91 14.11 -5.57 1.41
CA ILE A 91 12.70 -5.56 1.85
C ILE A 91 12.41 -6.79 2.72
N GLY A 92 12.77 -7.99 2.26
CA GLY A 92 12.63 -9.21 3.05
C GLY A 92 13.50 -9.22 4.30
N ASP A 93 14.73 -8.69 4.21
CA ASP A 93 15.60 -8.52 5.37
C ASP A 93 14.95 -7.62 6.44
N ALA A 94 14.27 -6.54 6.03
CA ALA A 94 13.55 -5.66 6.94
C ALA A 94 12.35 -6.35 7.60
N MET A 95 11.61 -7.17 6.86
CA MET A 95 10.51 -7.99 7.39
C MET A 95 11.00 -8.91 8.52
N VAL A 96 12.09 -9.65 8.27
CA VAL A 96 12.67 -10.56 9.27
C VAL A 96 13.21 -9.79 10.49
N ARG A 97 13.90 -8.68 10.25
CA ARG A 97 14.60 -7.94 11.30
C ARG A 97 13.65 -7.16 12.22
N TYR A 98 12.60 -6.55 11.68
CA TYR A 98 11.78 -5.58 12.41
C TYR A 98 10.35 -6.03 12.66
N PHE A 99 9.84 -7.00 11.91
CA PHE A 99 8.43 -7.40 11.96
C PHE A 99 8.22 -8.84 12.44
N GLY A 100 9.25 -9.47 13.04
CA GLY A 100 9.11 -10.73 13.76
C GLY A 100 8.94 -11.98 12.89
N ILE A 101 9.12 -11.85 11.57
CA ILE A 101 9.09 -12.97 10.63
C ILE A 101 10.36 -13.82 10.80
N ARG A 102 10.23 -15.13 11.03
CA ARG A 102 11.42 -15.99 11.21
C ARG A 102 11.89 -16.61 9.90
N SER A 103 10.96 -16.81 8.97
CA SER A 103 11.25 -17.41 7.67
C SER A 103 10.27 -16.90 6.62
N LEU A 104 10.76 -16.07 5.68
CA LEU A 104 9.96 -15.53 4.57
C LEU A 104 9.25 -16.66 3.81
N SER A 105 9.96 -17.72 3.45
CA SER A 105 9.42 -18.84 2.67
C SER A 105 8.41 -19.74 3.40
N LYS A 106 8.25 -19.60 4.71
CA LYS A 106 7.33 -20.43 5.51
C LYS A 106 6.18 -19.64 6.10
N GLU A 107 6.38 -18.36 6.37
CA GLU A 107 5.42 -17.51 7.08
C GLU A 107 4.75 -16.48 6.18
N ILE A 108 5.38 -16.07 5.07
CA ILE A 108 4.81 -15.09 4.15
C ILE A 108 4.06 -15.79 3.03
N ARG A 109 2.86 -15.28 2.75
CA ARG A 109 2.05 -15.61 1.58
C ARG A 109 1.66 -14.30 0.91
N LEU A 110 1.79 -14.23 -0.41
CA LEU A 110 1.22 -13.14 -1.19
C LEU A 110 -0.30 -13.32 -1.27
N ASP A 111 -1.06 -12.39 -0.73
CA ASP A 111 -2.54 -12.44 -0.72
C ASP A 111 -3.15 -11.58 -1.82
N ASP A 112 -2.58 -10.39 -2.05
CA ASP A 112 -2.95 -9.47 -3.12
C ASP A 112 -1.71 -8.70 -3.62
N ALA A 113 -1.75 -8.27 -4.87
CA ALA A 113 -0.75 -7.40 -5.46
C ALA A 113 -1.38 -6.57 -6.58
N PHE A 114 -1.14 -5.27 -6.55
CA PHE A 114 -1.65 -4.34 -7.55
C PHE A 114 -0.68 -3.20 -7.81
N CYS A 115 -0.73 -2.65 -9.02
CA CYS A 115 -0.09 -1.40 -9.38
C CYS A 115 -1.13 -0.28 -9.41
N VAL A 116 -0.79 0.85 -8.80
CA VAL A 116 -1.62 2.06 -8.79
C VAL A 116 -0.92 3.14 -9.59
N HIS A 117 -1.59 3.70 -10.59
CA HIS A 117 -1.10 4.83 -11.36
C HIS A 117 -1.97 6.06 -11.11
N TYR A 118 -1.35 7.05 -10.44
CA TYR A 118 -1.90 8.38 -10.21
C TYR A 118 -1.54 9.29 -11.37
N ASN A 119 -2.51 10.02 -11.92
CA ASN A 119 -2.30 10.92 -13.05
C ASN A 119 -2.61 12.38 -12.68
N ASP A 120 -2.05 13.33 -13.44
CA ASP A 120 -2.20 14.78 -13.19
C ASP A 120 -3.64 15.29 -13.35
N SER A 121 -4.52 14.53 -14.00
CA SER A 121 -5.93 14.89 -14.16
C SER A 121 -6.80 14.51 -12.96
N GLN A 122 -6.27 13.79 -11.96
CA GLN A 122 -7.00 13.44 -10.74
C GLN A 122 -6.91 14.57 -9.71
N ASP A 123 -8.07 15.11 -9.32
CA ASP A 123 -8.14 16.17 -8.31
C ASP A 123 -8.32 15.64 -6.87
N ASP A 124 -8.85 14.43 -6.70
CA ASP A 124 -8.94 13.73 -5.42
C ASP A 124 -8.51 12.27 -5.53
N THR A 125 -7.35 11.97 -4.97
CA THR A 125 -6.77 10.63 -4.84
C THR A 125 -6.81 10.15 -3.40
N SER A 126 -7.44 10.92 -2.50
CA SER A 126 -7.50 10.60 -1.09
C SER A 126 -8.51 9.47 -0.86
N GLY A 127 -8.01 8.25 -1.01
CA GLY A 127 -8.77 7.06 -0.64
C GLY A 127 -9.28 7.16 0.80
N ALA A 128 -10.44 6.55 1.06
CA ALA A 128 -10.98 6.49 2.42
C ALA A 128 -9.94 5.88 3.36
N LYS A 129 -9.84 6.39 4.60
CA LYS A 129 -8.96 5.81 5.62
C LYS A 129 -9.32 4.34 5.82
N HIS A 130 -8.35 3.45 5.64
CA HIS A 130 -8.55 2.01 5.76
C HIS A 130 -7.33 1.34 6.40
N ILE A 131 -7.49 0.04 6.66
CA ILE A 131 -6.41 -0.88 7.03
C ILE A 131 -6.37 -1.91 5.91
N ASP A 132 -5.21 -2.09 5.29
CA ASP A 132 -5.04 -3.13 4.27
C ASP A 132 -5.32 -4.52 4.87
N PRO A 133 -5.96 -5.43 4.14
CA PRO A 133 -6.25 -6.79 4.61
C PRO A 133 -5.00 -7.69 4.58
N SER A 134 -3.90 -7.25 5.19
CA SER A 134 -2.61 -7.93 5.22
C SER A 134 -1.89 -7.73 6.56
N ASP A 135 -1.12 -8.71 7.00
CA ASP A 135 -0.26 -8.57 8.19
C ASP A 135 0.90 -7.58 7.94
N ILE A 136 1.43 -7.57 6.70
CA ILE A 136 2.46 -6.64 6.24
C ILE A 136 2.12 -6.21 4.81
N THR A 137 2.15 -4.90 4.56
CA THR A 137 2.01 -4.32 3.22
C THR A 137 3.36 -3.81 2.73
N VAL A 138 3.71 -4.13 1.49
CA VAL A 138 4.90 -3.58 0.81
C VAL A 138 4.43 -2.60 -0.26
N ASN A 139 4.79 -1.32 -0.11
CA ASN A 139 4.52 -0.29 -1.10
C ASN A 139 5.84 0.09 -1.80
N ILE A 140 5.90 -0.12 -3.11
CA ILE A 140 7.09 0.15 -3.93
C ILE A 140 6.75 1.29 -4.90
N CYS A 141 7.45 2.40 -4.77
CA CYS A 141 7.37 3.51 -5.72
C CYS A 141 8.16 3.13 -6.98
N LEU A 142 7.46 2.84 -8.07
CA LEU A 142 8.09 2.44 -9.35
C LEU A 142 8.61 3.63 -10.16
N GLU A 143 7.91 4.77 -10.09
CA GLU A 143 8.29 6.01 -10.75
C GLU A 143 7.89 7.21 -9.89
N LYS A 144 8.67 8.28 -9.97
CA LYS A 144 8.36 9.57 -9.36
C LYS A 144 8.17 10.61 -10.45
N THR A 145 6.97 11.14 -10.54
CA THR A 145 6.66 12.28 -11.40
C THR A 145 6.48 13.50 -10.51
N GLU A 146 7.21 14.58 -10.79
CA GLU A 146 7.05 15.83 -10.07
C GLU A 146 5.69 16.47 -10.39
N GLY A 147 5.00 16.99 -9.38
CA GLY A 147 3.75 17.73 -9.57
C GLY A 147 2.46 16.92 -9.55
N VAL A 148 2.53 15.58 -9.45
CA VAL A 148 1.34 14.71 -9.32
C VAL A 148 0.74 14.82 -7.92
N LYS A 149 -0.52 15.28 -7.83
CA LYS A 149 -1.32 15.23 -6.60
C LYS A 149 -1.68 13.78 -6.26
N GLY A 150 -1.53 13.36 -5.01
CA GLY A 150 -1.90 11.99 -4.58
C GLY A 150 -0.79 10.98 -4.41
N SER A 151 0.45 11.41 -4.57
CA SER A 151 1.63 10.54 -4.47
C SER A 151 2.11 10.30 -3.02
N GLU A 152 1.32 10.70 -2.03
CA GLU A 152 1.71 10.66 -0.61
C GLU A 152 0.90 9.64 0.18
N VAL A 153 1.60 8.81 0.95
CA VAL A 153 0.97 7.89 1.91
C VAL A 153 0.88 8.60 3.27
N MET A 154 -0.34 8.68 3.80
CA MET A 154 -0.61 9.21 5.13
C MET A 154 -0.95 8.09 6.11
N PHE A 155 -0.28 8.07 7.27
CA PHE A 155 -0.56 7.14 8.35
C PHE A 155 -1.34 7.86 9.46
N TYR A 156 -2.54 7.36 9.78
CA TYR A 156 -3.44 8.01 10.74
C TYR A 156 -3.33 7.48 12.17
N GLY A 157 -2.40 6.55 12.42
CA GLY A 157 -2.16 5.95 13.73
C GLY A 157 -1.70 4.50 13.62
N SER A 158 -1.49 3.87 14.77
CA SER A 158 -1.11 2.46 14.90
C SER A 158 -2.18 1.70 15.67
N LYS A 159 -2.41 0.43 15.31
CA LYS A 159 -3.29 -0.47 16.06
C LYS A 159 -2.48 -1.67 16.55
N ALA A 160 -2.51 -1.91 17.87
CA ALA A 160 -1.98 -3.15 18.41
C ALA A 160 -2.89 -4.32 18.00
N LEU A 161 -2.33 -5.32 17.32
CA LEU A 161 -3.06 -6.52 16.96
C LEU A 161 -3.11 -7.47 18.17
N PRO A 162 -4.29 -7.94 18.59
CA PRO A 162 -4.39 -8.88 19.71
C PRO A 162 -3.72 -10.21 19.35
N GLY A 163 -2.84 -10.72 20.23
CA GLY A 163 -2.18 -12.03 20.09
C GLY A 163 -0.70 -12.00 19.68
N LEU A 164 -0.13 -10.83 19.41
CA LEU A 164 1.31 -10.63 19.25
C LEU A 164 1.89 -9.98 20.51
N GLY A 165 2.22 -10.80 21.51
CA GLY A 165 2.83 -10.40 22.78
C GLY A 165 3.83 -11.42 23.28
#